data_AF-A0A381VPN8-F1
#
_entry.id   AF-A0A381VPN8-F1
#
_cell.length_a   1.000
_cell.length_b   1.000
_cell.length_c   1.000
_cell.angle_alpha   90.00
_cell.angle_beta   90.00
_cell.angle_gamma   90.00
#
_symmetry.space_group_name_H-M   'P 1'
#
loop_
_entity.id
_entity.type
_entity.pdbx_description
1 polymer ?
#
loop_
_entity_poly.entity_id
_entity_poly.type
_entity_poly.pdbx_seq_one_letter_code
_entity_poly.pdbx_strand_id
1 'polypeptide(L)'
;MEPYVHKVREDGLRILNVNLTSEKIVEAANFLKEQEPKDVLVVSARQYGWKPAKKFANTCGFRCIAGRFTPGRLTNPEMRTFIEPKIIILTDPAADAQAFREAINIKIPVIAM
;
A
#
# COMPACT_ATOMS: atom_id res chain seq x y z
N MET A 1 -2.07 1.49 -16.39
CA MET A 1 -3.48 1.28 -16.00
C MET A 1 -4.39 0.94 -17.16
N GLU A 2 -4.08 1.36 -18.40
CA GLU A 2 -4.89 1.06 -19.59
C GLU A 2 -5.27 -0.42 -19.78
N PRO A 3 -4.38 -1.42 -19.52
CA PRO A 3 -4.74 -2.83 -19.65
C PRO A 3 -5.85 -3.30 -18.69
N TYR A 4 -6.08 -2.57 -17.60
CA TYR A 4 -7.11 -2.88 -16.61
C TYR A 4 -8.46 -2.21 -16.92
N VAL A 5 -8.54 -1.39 -17.97
CA VAL A 5 -9.77 -0.70 -18.39
C VAL A 5 -10.56 -1.60 -19.33
N HIS A 6 -11.80 -1.90 -18.97
CA HIS A 6 -12.72 -2.71 -19.79
C HIS A 6 -13.46 -1.87 -20.84
N LYS A 7 -14.03 -0.73 -20.41
CA LYS A 7 -14.82 0.15 -21.29
C LYS A 7 -14.71 1.60 -20.81
N VAL A 8 -14.74 2.55 -21.74
CA VAL A 8 -14.89 3.97 -21.44
C VAL A 8 -16.36 4.37 -21.68
N ARG A 9 -16.99 5.01 -20.70
CA ARG A 9 -18.34 5.58 -20.85
C ARG A 9 -18.29 6.89 -21.63
N GLU A 10 -19.43 7.32 -22.14
CA GLU A 10 -19.58 8.61 -22.83
C GLU A 10 -19.18 9.80 -21.92
N ASP A 11 -19.39 9.68 -20.62
CA ASP A 11 -18.97 10.66 -19.59
C ASP A 11 -17.44 10.73 -19.36
N GLY A 12 -16.64 9.94 -20.09
CA GLY A 12 -15.18 9.86 -19.94
C GLY A 12 -14.69 9.01 -18.75
N LEU A 13 -15.61 8.44 -17.96
CA LEU A 13 -15.26 7.51 -16.88
C LEU A 13 -14.79 6.16 -17.44
N ARG A 14 -13.68 5.67 -16.91
CA ARG A 14 -13.07 4.38 -17.28
C ARG A 14 -13.56 3.29 -16.32
N ILE A 15 -14.27 2.30 -16.87
CA ILE A 15 -14.73 1.13 -16.12
C ILE A 15 -13.58 0.13 -16.05
N LEU A 16 -13.21 -0.29 -14.84
CA LEU A 16 -12.18 -1.31 -14.62
C LEU A 16 -12.73 -2.72 -14.84
N ASN A 17 -11.89 -3.62 -15.33
CA ASN A 17 -12.22 -5.04 -15.45
C ASN A 17 -12.14 -5.72 -14.07
N VAL A 18 -13.30 -6.08 -13.53
CA VAL A 18 -13.41 -6.70 -12.20
C VAL A 18 -12.69 -8.05 -12.12
N ASN A 19 -12.66 -8.84 -13.19
CA ASN A 19 -11.98 -10.14 -13.20
C ASN A 19 -10.46 -9.95 -13.05
N LEU A 20 -9.87 -9.03 -13.82
CA LEU A 20 -8.44 -8.70 -13.71
C LEU A 20 -8.10 -8.10 -12.35
N THR A 21 -8.98 -7.26 -11.80
CA THR A 21 -8.78 -6.72 -10.44
C THR A 21 -8.80 -7.82 -9.39
N SER A 22 -9.74 -8.77 -9.48
CA SER A 22 -9.83 -9.92 -8.57
C SER A 22 -8.57 -10.78 -8.63
N GLU A 23 -8.08 -11.10 -9.84
CA GLU A 23 -6.84 -11.84 -10.04
C GLU A 23 -5.64 -11.14 -9.36
N LYS A 24 -5.53 -9.81 -9.49
CA LYS A 24 -4.45 -9.04 -8.86
C LYS A 24 -4.55 -9.01 -7.33
N ILE A 25 -5.76 -8.98 -6.79
CA ILE A 25 -5.97 -9.08 -5.34
C ILE A 25 -5.51 -10.45 -4.83
N VAL A 26 -5.84 -11.53 -5.54
CA VAL A 26 -5.41 -12.89 -5.17
C VAL A 26 -3.89 -13.03 -5.27
N GLU A 27 -3.28 -12.50 -6.33
CA GLU A 27 -1.82 -12.48 -6.49
C GLU A 27 -1.12 -11.74 -5.34
N ALA A 28 -1.61 -10.55 -4.98
CA ALA A 28 -1.09 -9.80 -3.83
C ALA A 28 -1.28 -10.53 -2.50
N ALA A 29 -2.43 -11.19 -2.30
CA ALA A 29 -2.69 -11.97 -1.09
C ALA A 29 -1.75 -13.17 -0.97
N ASN A 30 -1.49 -13.89 -2.07
CA ASN A 30 -0.55 -15.00 -2.10
C ASN A 30 0.88 -14.53 -1.78
N PHE A 31 1.31 -13.40 -2.35
CA PHE A 31 2.62 -12.82 -2.04
C PHE A 31 2.77 -12.43 -0.56
N LEU A 32 1.71 -11.89 0.05
CA LEU A 32 1.73 -11.50 1.48
C LEU A 32 1.66 -12.69 2.43
N LYS A 33 1.07 -13.81 2.02
CA LYS A 33 0.91 -15.00 2.85
C LYS A 33 2.24 -15.62 3.28
N GLU A 34 3.28 -15.49 2.45
CA GLU A 34 4.60 -16.08 2.69
C GLU A 34 5.48 -15.24 3.63
N GLN A 35 5.00 -14.06 4.07
CA GLN A 35 5.81 -13.04 4.72
C GLN A 35 5.52 -12.96 6.21
N GLU A 36 6.55 -12.62 7.00
CA GLU A 36 6.35 -12.44 8.44
C GLU A 36 5.53 -11.15 8.71
N PRO A 37 4.50 -11.18 9.57
CA PRO A 37 3.61 -10.03 9.75
C PRO A 37 4.31 -8.73 10.17
N LYS A 38 5.40 -8.83 10.95
CA LYS A 38 6.20 -7.67 11.40
C LYS A 38 6.96 -6.97 10.26
N ASP A 39 7.20 -7.68 9.15
CA ASP A 39 7.97 -7.19 8.00
C ASP A 39 7.08 -6.43 7.00
N VAL A 40 5.75 -6.46 7.18
CA VAL A 40 4.77 -5.79 6.31
C VAL A 40 4.31 -4.49 6.96
N LEU A 41 4.40 -3.39 6.21
CA LEU A 41 3.93 -2.06 6.62
C LEU A 41 2.75 -1.61 5.76
N VAL A 42 1.63 -1.29 6.38
CA VAL A 42 0.47 -0.66 5.73
C VAL A 42 0.49 0.84 6.00
N VAL A 43 0.42 1.66 4.95
CA VAL A 43 0.40 3.12 5.06
C VAL A 43 -0.86 3.69 4.42
N SER A 44 -1.49 4.64 5.10
CA SER A 44 -2.61 5.39 4.54
C SER A 44 -2.66 6.81 5.10
N ALA A 45 -2.42 7.80 4.22
CA ALA A 45 -2.55 9.20 4.53
C ALA A 45 -4.02 9.68 4.47
N ARG A 46 -4.82 9.10 3.58
CA ARG A 46 -6.23 9.47 3.39
C ARG A 46 -7.08 9.08 4.59
N GLN A 47 -7.89 10.01 5.10
CA GLN A 47 -8.80 9.77 6.23
C GLN A 47 -9.75 8.58 5.99
N TYR A 48 -10.25 8.43 4.74
CA TYR A 48 -11.10 7.31 4.36
C TYR A 48 -10.41 5.94 4.50
N GLY A 49 -9.09 5.90 4.31
CA GLY A 49 -8.28 4.68 4.40
C GLY A 49 -7.85 4.31 5.82
N TRP A 50 -7.98 5.19 6.81
CA TRP A 50 -7.48 4.93 8.17
C TRP A 50 -8.16 3.75 8.86
N LYS A 51 -9.50 3.71 8.83
CA LYS A 51 -10.28 2.64 9.45
C LYS A 51 -10.04 1.28 8.78
N PRO A 52 -10.15 1.14 7.45
CA PRO A 52 -9.88 -0.14 6.80
C PRO A 52 -8.41 -0.56 6.94
N ALA A 53 -7.44 0.34 6.80
CA ALA A 53 -6.02 0.01 6.96
C ALA A 53 -5.70 -0.51 8.37
N LYS A 54 -6.21 0.16 9.42
CA LYS A 54 -6.03 -0.31 10.81
C LYS A 54 -6.69 -1.66 11.03
N LYS A 55 -7.92 -1.86 10.54
CA LYS A 55 -8.63 -3.13 10.71
C LYS A 55 -7.91 -4.27 10.00
N PHE A 56 -7.48 -4.04 8.76
CA PHE A 56 -6.70 -4.99 7.96
C PHE A 56 -5.40 -5.38 8.66
N ALA A 57 -4.62 -4.38 9.09
CA ALA A 57 -3.36 -4.62 9.78
C ALA A 57 -3.56 -5.40 11.09
N ASN A 58 -4.57 -5.05 11.88
CA ASN A 58 -4.88 -5.77 13.12
C ASN A 58 -5.31 -7.23 12.87
N THR A 59 -6.04 -7.50 11.79
CA THR A 59 -6.47 -8.86 11.44
C THR A 59 -5.30 -9.71 10.95
N CYS A 60 -4.37 -9.13 10.19
CA CYS A 60 -3.22 -9.86 9.64
C CYS A 60 -1.98 -9.84 10.56
N GLY A 61 -1.99 -9.03 11.62
CA GLY A 61 -0.83 -8.81 12.50
C GLY A 61 0.24 -7.89 11.90
N PHE A 62 -0.11 -7.08 10.89
CA PHE A 62 0.80 -6.15 10.22
C PHE A 62 0.99 -4.86 11.01
N ARG A 63 2.07 -4.14 10.69
CA ARG A 63 2.28 -2.77 11.20
C ARG A 63 1.47 -1.79 10.34
N CYS A 64 0.82 -0.82 10.98
CA CYS A 64 0.03 0.19 10.28
C CYS A 64 0.46 1.61 10.67
N ILE A 65 0.59 2.48 9.68
CA ILE A 65 0.67 3.93 9.83
C ILE A 65 -0.55 4.53 9.14
N ALA A 66 -1.59 4.80 9.93
CA ALA A 66 -2.75 5.53 9.48
C ALA A 66 -2.61 6.99 9.92
N GLY A 67 -2.64 7.91 8.97
CA GLY A 67 -2.44 9.35 9.18
C GLY A 67 -1.19 9.88 8.50
N ARG A 68 -0.67 10.98 9.02
CA ARG A 68 0.50 11.65 8.44
C ARG A 68 1.71 10.72 8.48
N PHE A 69 2.28 10.44 7.31
CA PHE A 69 3.56 9.78 7.19
C PHE A 69 4.68 10.81 7.41
N THR A 70 5.50 10.60 8.44
CA THR A 70 6.64 11.47 8.72
C THR A 70 7.81 11.10 7.81
N PRO A 71 8.39 12.05 7.05
CA PRO A 71 9.57 11.78 6.23
C PRO A 71 10.76 11.23 7.04
N GLY A 72 11.53 10.32 6.44
CA GLY A 72 12.71 9.70 7.02
C GLY A 72 12.40 8.45 7.84
N ARG A 73 11.14 8.00 7.89
CA ARG A 73 10.72 6.89 8.74
C ARG A 73 11.25 5.54 8.25
N LEU A 74 11.56 5.40 6.96
CA LEU A 74 12.16 4.20 6.39
C LEU A 74 13.65 4.38 6.07
N THR A 75 14.14 5.61 5.94
CA THR A 75 15.51 5.88 5.47
C THR A 75 16.46 6.40 6.54
N ASN A 76 15.96 6.88 7.69
CA ASN A 76 16.80 7.49 8.74
C ASN A 76 16.80 6.63 10.02
N PRO A 77 17.87 5.83 10.26
CA PRO A 77 18.01 5.00 11.46
C PRO A 77 18.09 5.78 12.78
N GLU A 78 18.53 7.05 12.76
CA GLU A 78 18.62 7.88 13.97
C GLU A 78 17.26 8.36 14.47
N MET A 79 16.21 8.22 13.65
CA MET A 79 14.87 8.63 14.00
C MET A 79 14.26 7.66 15.01
N ARG A 80 13.70 8.18 16.12
CA ARG A 80 13.04 7.35 17.15
C ARG A 80 11.90 6.47 16.63
N THR A 81 11.27 6.86 15.53
CA THR A 81 10.18 6.12 14.91
C THR A 81 10.59 5.35 13.67
N PHE A 82 11.89 5.11 13.49
CA PHE A 82 12.44 4.35 12.37
C PHE A 82 11.85 2.94 12.31
N ILE A 83 11.57 2.47 11.09
CA ILE A 83 11.01 1.15 10.82
C ILE A 83 11.65 0.62 9.54
N GLU A 84 12.08 -0.64 9.57
CA GLU A 84 12.60 -1.36 8.41
C GLU A 84 11.63 -2.47 8.01
N PRO A 85 10.60 -2.16 7.21
CA PRO A 85 9.75 -3.19 6.63
C PRO A 85 10.44 -3.80 5.41
N LYS A 86 10.13 -5.05 5.09
CA LYS A 86 10.54 -5.68 3.84
C LYS A 86 9.52 -5.43 2.73
N ILE A 87 8.27 -5.14 3.06
CA ILE A 87 7.19 -4.89 2.09
C ILE A 87 6.34 -3.73 2.59
N ILE A 88 5.89 -2.88 1.66
CA ILE A 88 4.96 -1.79 1.97
C ILE A 88 3.67 -1.92 1.14
N ILE A 89 2.54 -1.67 1.80
CA ILE A 89 1.20 -1.59 1.21
C ILE A 89 0.73 -0.15 1.34
N LEU A 90 0.42 0.49 0.22
CA LEU A 90 -0.07 1.85 0.13
C LEU A 90 -1.56 1.86 -0.28
N THR A 91 -2.33 2.77 0.29
CA THR A 91 -3.76 2.88 -0.06
C THR A 91 -4.03 3.80 -1.25
N ASP A 92 -3.19 4.81 -1.45
CA ASP A 92 -3.28 5.72 -2.59
C ASP A 92 -1.84 6.19 -2.88
N PRO A 93 -1.20 5.73 -3.98
CA PRO A 93 0.20 6.06 -4.26
C PRO A 93 0.43 7.57 -4.47
N ALA A 94 -0.61 8.34 -4.82
CA ALA A 94 -0.50 9.79 -4.97
C ALA A 94 -0.51 10.50 -3.61
N ALA A 95 -1.40 10.11 -2.70
CA ALA A 95 -1.43 10.67 -1.34
C ALA A 95 -0.28 10.16 -0.47
N ASP A 96 0.13 8.90 -0.67
CA ASP A 96 1.19 8.23 0.07
C ASP A 96 2.57 8.36 -0.62
N ALA A 97 2.73 9.36 -1.51
CA ALA A 97 3.91 9.53 -2.35
C ALA A 97 5.24 9.61 -1.57
N GLN A 98 5.22 10.13 -0.34
CA GLN A 98 6.42 10.16 0.51
C GLN A 98 6.86 8.74 0.91
N ALA A 99 5.92 7.90 1.36
CA ALA A 99 6.20 6.51 1.71
C ALA A 99 6.65 5.72 0.47
N PHE A 100 6.03 5.99 -0.69
CA PHE A 100 6.43 5.40 -1.97
C PHE A 100 7.88 5.72 -2.36
N ARG A 101 8.28 6.98 -2.27
CA ARG A 101 9.67 7.41 -2.58
C ARG A 101 10.69 6.78 -1.65
N GLU A 102 10.40 6.76 -0.35
CA GLU A 102 11.29 6.14 0.61
C GLU A 102 11.41 4.63 0.38
N ALA A 103 10.30 3.95 0.08
CA ALA A 103 10.29 2.52 -0.24
C ALA A 103 11.16 2.19 -1.47
N ILE A 104 11.10 3.03 -2.52
CA ILE A 104 11.97 2.89 -3.70
C ILE A 104 13.45 3.07 -3.32
N ASN A 105 13.76 4.07 -2.48
CA ASN A 105 15.14 4.35 -2.07
C ASN A 105 15.78 3.17 -1.32
N ILE A 106 15.01 2.49 -0.47
CA ILE A 106 15.46 1.29 0.26
C ILE A 106 15.26 -0.02 -0.52
N LYS A 107 14.73 0.06 -1.75
CA LYS A 107 14.52 -1.07 -2.67
C LYS A 107 13.60 -2.18 -2.13
N ILE A 108 12.53 -1.79 -1.45
CA ILE A 108 11.52 -2.76 -0.99
C ILE A 108 10.34 -2.86 -1.97
N PRO A 109 9.73 -4.05 -2.13
CA PRO A 109 8.49 -4.22 -2.87
C PRO A 109 7.36 -3.32 -2.37
N VAL A 110 6.64 -2.72 -3.32
CA VAL A 110 5.47 -1.86 -3.08
C VAL A 110 4.23 -2.50 -3.68
N ILE A 111 3.19 -2.63 -2.87
CA ILE A 111 1.83 -2.94 -3.33
C ILE A 111 0.99 -1.68 -3.11
N ALA A 112 0.27 -1.22 -4.12
CA ALA A 112 -0.58 -0.04 -4.04
C ALA A 112 -1.96 -0.31 -4.62
N MET A 113 -2.96 0.39 -4.09
CA MET A 113 -4.34 0.37 -4.56
C MET A 113 -4.74 1.71 -5.18
#